data_AF-A0A2W7R238-F1
#
_entry.id   AF-A0A2W7R238-F1
#
_cell.length_a   1.000
_cell.length_b   1.000
_cell.length_c   1.000
_cell.angle_alpha   90.00
_cell.angle_beta   90.00
_cell.angle_gamma   90.00
#
_symmetry.space_group_name_H-M   'P 1'
#
loop_
_entity.id
_entity.type
_entity.pdbx_description
1 polymer ?
#
loop_
_entity_poly.entity_id
_entity_poly.type
_entity_poly.pdbx_seq_one_letter_code
_entity_poly.pdbx_strand_id
1 'polypeptide(L)'
;MRRLGLDFTFTVAVPAAGLAAGERARYWGSWQRPLRLTERACLLSHLDLWRRIARGASPVLVLEDDALLAEGVAQVLAGIETLSGVDHVSLETRGRRKLVARAPMMRAGEVRLRRLYQDRSGAAAYVLFPSGARRLIGAVERRAGLSDAVICATRGLTSYQVDPAMAIQLDQCEGLGIEPPLQTVSAIDREPRAKRKTFAQTRRRIAAQLCMLVRRVAVLGRAESRLIQPSAAFGCGFQTPEWPCPTEAQNRWLAAVQS
;
A
#
# COMPACT_ATOMS: atom_id res chain seq x y z
N MET A 1 -5.46 7.03 15.17
CA MET A 1 -5.47 8.36 14.53
C MET A 1 -5.42 9.51 15.53
N ARG A 2 -6.43 9.70 16.41
CA ARG A 2 -6.39 10.78 17.44
C ARG A 2 -5.14 10.76 18.33
N ARG A 3 -4.74 9.59 18.83
CA ARG A 3 -3.48 9.40 19.57
C ARG A 3 -2.22 9.81 18.80
N LEU A 4 -2.27 9.79 17.47
CA LEU A 4 -1.14 10.13 16.59
C LEU A 4 -1.21 11.59 16.11
N GLY A 5 -2.21 12.37 16.53
CA GLY A 5 -2.39 13.76 16.09
C GLY A 5 -2.66 13.90 14.59
N LEU A 6 -3.33 12.91 13.97
CA LEU A 6 -3.66 12.92 12.54
C LEU A 6 -5.16 13.14 12.32
N ASP A 7 -5.50 14.15 11.51
CA ASP A 7 -6.84 14.35 10.96
C ASP A 7 -7.17 13.22 9.98
N PHE A 8 -8.40 12.70 9.94
CA PHE A 8 -8.72 11.60 9.04
C PHE A 8 -10.11 11.67 8.44
N THR A 9 -10.23 11.16 7.21
CA THR A 9 -11.51 10.96 6.53
C THR A 9 -11.65 9.49 6.13
N PHE A 10 -12.79 8.89 6.48
CA PHE A 10 -13.17 7.58 5.96
C PHE A 10 -13.81 7.74 4.58
N THR A 11 -13.40 6.88 3.66
CA THR A 11 -14.05 6.76 2.35
C THR A 11 -14.91 5.50 2.33
N VAL A 12 -16.17 5.67 1.92
CA VAL A 12 -17.11 4.55 1.77
C VAL A 12 -16.58 3.66 0.66
N ALA A 13 -16.39 2.37 0.94
CA ALA A 13 -16.01 1.42 -0.09
C ALA A 13 -17.09 1.29 -1.15
N VAL A 14 -16.64 1.00 -2.37
CA VAL A 14 -17.52 0.50 -3.42
C VAL A 14 -18.02 -0.88 -2.98
N PRO A 15 -19.33 -1.08 -2.77
CA PRO A 15 -19.85 -2.35 -2.33
C PRO A 15 -19.61 -3.43 -3.40
N ALA A 16 -19.27 -4.63 -2.96
CA ALA A 16 -19.20 -5.78 -3.87
C ALA A 16 -20.59 -6.13 -4.45
N ALA A 17 -21.65 -5.87 -3.67
CA ALA A 17 -23.03 -5.97 -4.09
C ALA A 17 -23.34 -4.90 -5.15
N GLY A 18 -23.79 -5.34 -6.33
CA GLY A 18 -24.10 -4.44 -7.46
C GLY A 18 -23.05 -4.42 -8.57
N LEU A 19 -21.88 -5.04 -8.38
CA LEU A 19 -20.96 -5.34 -9.49
C LEU A 19 -21.54 -6.48 -10.33
N ALA A 20 -22.51 -6.16 -11.19
CA ALA A 20 -23.25 -7.13 -11.99
C ALA A 20 -22.32 -8.05 -12.79
N ALA A 21 -22.70 -9.32 -12.91
CA ALA A 21 -22.01 -10.28 -13.75
C ALA A 21 -22.24 -9.95 -15.23
N GLY A 22 -21.39 -9.11 -15.83
CA GLY A 22 -21.44 -8.81 -17.27
C GLY A 22 -20.79 -7.48 -17.64
N GLU A 23 -20.97 -6.46 -16.80
CA GLU A 23 -20.34 -5.16 -17.02
C GLU A 23 -18.82 -5.29 -16.95
N ARG A 24 -18.14 -4.80 -18.01
CA ARG A 24 -16.68 -4.81 -18.10
C ARG A 24 -16.06 -6.22 -17.96
N ALA A 25 -16.75 -7.29 -18.37
CA ALA A 25 -16.23 -8.67 -18.27
C ALA A 25 -14.84 -8.85 -18.91
N ARG A 26 -14.61 -8.26 -20.09
CA ARG A 26 -13.30 -8.25 -20.77
C ARG A 26 -12.21 -7.59 -19.92
N TYR A 27 -12.55 -6.50 -19.25
CA TYR A 27 -11.65 -5.77 -18.37
C TYR A 27 -11.29 -6.60 -17.13
N TRP A 28 -12.28 -7.17 -16.44
CA TRP A 28 -12.03 -8.05 -15.29
C TRP A 28 -11.26 -9.33 -15.66
N GLY A 29 -11.44 -9.82 -16.89
CA GLY A 29 -10.67 -10.93 -17.46
C GLY A 29 -9.22 -10.59 -17.83
N SER A 30 -8.85 -9.30 -17.84
CA SER A 30 -7.52 -8.83 -18.27
C SER A 30 -6.39 -9.12 -17.27
N TRP A 31 -6.71 -9.51 -16.04
CA TRP A 31 -5.73 -9.87 -15.03
C TRP A 31 -5.08 -11.24 -15.26
N GLN A 32 -4.19 -11.67 -14.36
CA GLN A 32 -3.44 -12.93 -14.39
C GLN A 32 -4.25 -14.13 -13.86
N ARG A 33 -5.40 -13.87 -13.25
CA ARG A 33 -6.40 -14.86 -12.80
C ARG A 33 -7.77 -14.17 -12.70
N PRO A 34 -8.87 -14.92 -12.60
CA PRO A 34 -10.16 -14.32 -12.25
C PRO A 34 -10.08 -13.60 -10.89
N LEU A 35 -10.64 -12.40 -10.84
CA LEU A 35 -10.78 -11.60 -9.62
C LEU A 35 -12.10 -11.92 -8.92
N ARG A 36 -12.01 -12.09 -7.60
CA ARG A 36 -13.14 -12.19 -6.65
C ARG A 36 -13.94 -10.89 -6.63
N LEU A 37 -15.17 -10.91 -6.12
CA LEU A 37 -16.00 -9.70 -6.11
C LEU A 37 -15.44 -8.67 -5.12
N THR A 38 -15.05 -9.11 -3.94
CA THR A 38 -14.28 -8.32 -2.94
C THR A 38 -13.02 -7.69 -3.52
N GLU A 39 -12.26 -8.42 -4.35
CA GLU A 39 -11.06 -7.88 -5.01
C GLU A 39 -11.38 -6.80 -6.05
N ARG A 40 -12.51 -6.92 -6.76
CA ARG A 40 -12.98 -5.89 -7.69
C ARG A 40 -13.44 -4.64 -6.94
N ALA A 41 -14.22 -4.83 -5.88
CA ALA A 41 -14.67 -3.77 -4.99
C ALA A 41 -13.48 -3.00 -4.42
N CYS A 42 -12.50 -3.72 -3.85
CA CYS A 42 -11.25 -3.14 -3.35
C CYS A 42 -10.52 -2.32 -4.42
N LEU A 43 -10.32 -2.86 -5.64
CA LEU A 43 -9.68 -2.09 -6.71
C LEU A 43 -10.45 -0.81 -7.06
N LEU A 44 -11.78 -0.86 -7.09
CA LEU A 44 -12.61 0.31 -7.41
C LEU A 44 -12.58 1.35 -6.28
N SER A 45 -12.56 0.93 -5.02
CA SER A 45 -12.36 1.83 -3.87
C SER A 45 -11.00 2.53 -3.94
N HIS A 46 -9.92 1.80 -4.25
CA HIS A 46 -8.61 2.40 -4.48
C HIS A 46 -8.62 3.35 -5.68
N LEU A 47 -9.31 3.00 -6.78
CA LEU A 47 -9.39 3.85 -7.97
C LEU A 47 -10.11 5.17 -7.67
N ASP A 48 -11.21 5.15 -6.91
CA ASP A 48 -11.90 6.37 -6.48
C ASP A 48 -10.98 7.24 -5.64
N LEU A 49 -10.27 6.64 -4.68
CA LEU A 49 -9.33 7.34 -3.85
C LEU A 49 -8.18 7.96 -4.67
N TRP A 50 -7.58 7.20 -5.59
CA TRP A 50 -6.54 7.71 -6.47
C TRP A 50 -7.04 8.87 -7.33
N ARG A 51 -8.29 8.86 -7.80
CA ARG A 51 -8.88 10.00 -8.52
C ARG A 51 -9.04 11.24 -7.66
N ARG A 52 -9.31 11.09 -6.37
CA ARG A 52 -9.32 12.22 -5.41
C ARG A 52 -7.90 12.77 -5.21
N ILE A 53 -6.93 11.89 -4.96
CA ILE A 53 -5.52 12.25 -4.75
C ILE A 53 -4.94 12.92 -6.00
N ALA A 54 -5.24 12.40 -7.19
CA ALA A 54 -4.76 12.95 -8.47
C ALA A 54 -5.22 14.39 -8.73
N ARG A 55 -6.40 14.79 -8.19
CA ARG A 55 -6.95 16.15 -8.27
C ARG A 55 -6.43 17.07 -7.16
N GLY A 56 -5.86 16.51 -6.10
CA GLY A 56 -5.25 17.26 -5.02
C GLY A 56 -3.85 17.79 -5.37
N ALA A 57 -3.31 18.62 -4.47
CA ALA A 57 -1.96 19.17 -4.59
C ALA A 57 -0.93 18.48 -3.66
N SER A 58 -1.39 17.92 -2.54
CA SER A 58 -0.54 17.30 -1.52
C SER A 58 -0.57 15.77 -1.61
N PRO A 59 0.51 15.09 -1.18
CA PRO A 59 0.47 13.65 -0.97
C PRO A 59 -0.54 13.25 0.11
N VAL A 60 -1.07 12.03 0.00
CA VAL A 60 -2.07 11.51 0.94
C VAL A 60 -1.62 10.16 1.47
N LEU A 61 -1.72 9.96 2.79
CA LEU A 61 -1.57 8.65 3.41
C LEU A 61 -2.86 7.85 3.20
N VAL A 62 -2.72 6.69 2.58
CA VAL A 62 -3.78 5.72 2.34
C VAL A 62 -3.60 4.53 3.29
N LEU A 63 -4.70 4.14 3.93
CA LEU A 63 -4.74 3.05 4.90
C LEU A 63 -5.87 2.07 4.58
N GLU A 64 -5.57 0.77 4.67
CA GLU A 64 -6.56 -0.31 4.77
C GLU A 64 -7.00 -0.47 6.23
N ASP A 65 -8.06 -1.25 6.44
CA ASP A 65 -8.69 -1.49 7.76
C ASP A 65 -7.80 -2.33 8.71
N ASP A 66 -6.88 -3.12 8.15
CA ASP A 66 -5.96 -3.98 8.88
C ASP A 66 -4.57 -3.36 9.09
N ALA A 67 -4.42 -2.05 8.91
CA ALA A 67 -3.15 -1.36 9.09
C ALA A 67 -2.92 -0.94 10.55
N LEU A 68 -1.83 -1.41 11.16
CA LEU A 68 -1.30 -0.89 12.42
C LEU A 68 -0.13 0.06 12.15
N LEU A 69 -0.20 1.27 12.69
CA LEU A 69 0.85 2.30 12.55
C LEU A 69 1.72 2.39 13.79
N ALA A 70 3.03 2.58 13.58
CA ALA A 70 3.98 2.82 14.65
C ALA A 70 3.83 4.25 15.22
N GLU A 71 4.26 4.43 16.46
CA GLU A 71 4.41 5.77 17.04
C GLU A 71 5.43 6.60 16.25
N GLY A 72 5.26 7.93 16.25
CA GLY A 72 6.11 8.84 15.48
C GLY A 72 5.82 8.90 13.98
N VAL A 73 4.84 8.14 13.47
CA VAL A 73 4.49 8.17 12.03
C VAL A 73 4.14 9.58 11.54
N ALA A 74 3.53 10.43 12.37
CA ALA A 74 3.19 11.81 11.99
C ALA A 74 4.43 12.64 11.60
N GLN A 75 5.54 12.49 12.31
CA GLN A 75 6.80 13.20 12.00
C GLN A 75 7.41 12.68 10.69
N VAL A 76 7.30 11.37 10.45
CA VAL A 76 7.72 10.75 9.19
C VAL A 76 6.88 11.28 8.03
N LEU A 77 5.56 11.39 8.20
CA LEU A 77 4.66 11.94 7.19
C LEU A 77 5.00 13.38 6.86
N ALA A 78 5.19 14.24 7.87
CA ALA A 78 5.61 15.63 7.67
C ALA A 78 6.91 15.72 6.84
N GLY A 79 7.89 14.85 7.11
CA GLY A 79 9.10 14.76 6.28
C GLY A 79 8.82 14.28 4.85
N ILE A 80 7.93 13.30 4.66
CA ILE A 80 7.54 12.79 3.34
C ILE A 80 6.88 13.89 2.50
N GLU A 81 6.09 14.78 3.10
CA GLU A 81 5.42 15.89 2.38
C GLU A 81 6.39 16.74 1.57
N THR A 82 7.57 16.96 2.14
CA THR A 82 8.60 17.85 1.59
C THR A 82 9.38 17.21 0.43
N LEU A 83 9.20 15.91 0.19
CA LEU A 83 9.95 15.19 -0.84
C LEU A 83 9.48 15.56 -2.24
N SER A 84 10.45 15.76 -3.14
CA SER A 84 10.20 16.00 -4.56
C SER A 84 10.61 14.79 -5.42
N GLY A 85 9.97 14.64 -6.57
CA GLY A 85 10.26 13.52 -7.49
C GLY A 85 9.81 12.14 -7.00
N VAL A 86 9.00 12.09 -5.93
CA VAL A 86 8.45 10.86 -5.36
C VAL A 86 7.01 10.68 -5.84
N ASP A 87 6.66 9.45 -6.26
CA ASP A 87 5.29 9.12 -6.64
C ASP A 87 4.56 8.34 -5.53
N HIS A 88 5.30 7.52 -4.79
CA HIS A 88 4.74 6.57 -3.83
C HIS A 88 5.76 6.23 -2.74
N VAL A 89 5.31 6.14 -1.50
CA VAL A 89 6.12 5.65 -0.36
C VAL A 89 5.36 4.55 0.35
N SER A 90 5.92 3.34 0.41
CA SER A 90 5.39 2.24 1.23
C SER A 90 5.85 2.41 2.67
N LEU A 91 4.91 2.41 3.61
CA LEU A 91 5.18 2.45 5.05
C LEU A 91 5.19 1.05 5.64
N GLU A 92 4.55 0.09 4.98
CA GLU A 92 4.29 -1.24 5.50
C GLU A 92 5.40 -2.27 5.24
N THR A 93 5.46 -3.27 6.13
CA THR A 93 6.14 -4.54 5.92
C THR A 93 5.22 -5.70 6.32
N ARG A 94 5.24 -6.78 5.54
CA ARG A 94 4.45 -8.00 5.78
C ARG A 94 5.33 -9.25 5.74
N GLY A 95 6.47 -9.21 6.43
CA GLY A 95 7.39 -10.35 6.60
C GLY A 95 8.08 -10.85 5.32
N ARG A 96 7.92 -10.17 4.18
CA ARG A 96 8.49 -10.59 2.88
C ARG A 96 9.62 -9.67 2.44
N ARG A 97 10.65 -10.28 1.85
CA ARG A 97 11.79 -9.53 1.30
C ARG A 97 11.37 -8.72 0.07
N LYS A 98 11.74 -7.44 0.08
CA LYS A 98 11.56 -6.47 -1.01
C LYS A 98 12.89 -6.25 -1.74
N LEU A 99 12.85 -5.89 -3.01
CA LEU A 99 14.05 -5.48 -3.76
C LEU A 99 14.18 -3.97 -3.67
N VAL A 100 15.17 -3.50 -2.91
CA VAL A 100 15.37 -2.08 -2.59
C VAL A 100 16.80 -1.63 -2.88
N ALA A 101 17.06 -0.33 -2.92
CA ALA A 101 18.42 0.20 -3.00
C ALA A 101 19.28 -0.19 -1.80
N ARG A 102 20.55 -0.54 -2.07
CA ARG A 102 21.57 -0.91 -1.06
C ARG A 102 21.84 0.23 -0.06
N ALA A 103 21.83 1.46 -0.54
CA ALA A 103 21.93 2.65 0.29
C ALA A 103 20.57 3.37 0.36
N PRO A 104 20.23 3.98 1.51
CA PRO A 104 19.20 5.01 1.57
C PRO A 104 19.47 6.11 0.56
N MET A 105 18.42 6.66 -0.03
CA MET A 105 18.52 7.77 -0.99
C MET A 105 17.93 9.08 -0.44
N MET A 106 17.02 8.98 0.53
CA MET A 106 16.32 10.12 1.13
C MET A 106 16.09 9.84 2.62
N ARG A 107 15.69 10.88 3.35
CA ARG A 107 15.24 10.81 4.75
C ARG A 107 13.94 11.58 4.92
N ALA A 108 13.12 11.16 5.87
CA ALA A 108 11.93 11.88 6.29
C ALA A 108 11.85 11.80 7.81
N GLY A 109 12.21 12.89 8.50
CA GLY A 109 12.52 12.83 9.94
C GLY A 109 13.65 11.83 10.22
N GLU A 110 13.44 10.97 11.22
CA GLU A 110 14.43 10.00 11.67
C GLU A 110 14.54 8.74 10.80
N VAL A 111 13.58 8.50 9.91
CA VAL A 111 13.57 7.29 9.08
C VAL A 111 14.26 7.49 7.73
N ARG A 112 14.80 6.39 7.21
CA ARG A 112 15.48 6.35 5.92
C ARG A 112 14.54 5.84 4.85
N LEU A 113 14.64 6.40 3.65
CA LEU A 113 13.89 5.96 2.49
C LEU A 113 14.83 5.31 1.48
N ARG A 114 14.51 4.08 1.08
CA ARG A 114 15.23 3.32 0.05
C ARG A 114 14.39 3.26 -1.21
N ARG A 115 15.00 3.43 -2.39
CA ARG A 115 14.29 3.23 -3.65
C ARG A 115 13.75 1.80 -3.70
N LEU A 116 12.44 1.67 -3.91
CA LEU A 116 11.73 0.39 -4.01
C LEU A 116 11.63 -0.03 -5.48
N TYR A 117 12.46 -0.99 -5.90
CA TYR A 117 12.51 -1.46 -7.29
C TYR A 117 11.46 -2.54 -7.57
N GLN A 118 11.22 -3.40 -6.59
CA GLN A 118 10.20 -4.43 -6.69
C GLN A 118 9.70 -4.84 -5.32
N ASP A 119 8.38 -4.80 -5.17
CA ASP A 119 7.66 -5.39 -4.05
C ASP A 119 6.90 -6.66 -4.51
N ARG A 120 6.38 -7.43 -3.56
CA ARG A 120 5.65 -8.68 -3.81
C ARG A 120 4.26 -8.73 -3.19
N SER A 121 3.95 -7.87 -2.23
CA SER A 121 2.66 -7.87 -1.55
C SER A 121 2.53 -6.66 -0.65
N GLY A 122 1.28 -6.29 -0.41
CA GLY A 122 0.89 -5.38 0.65
C GLY A 122 0.69 -3.95 0.18
N ALA A 123 -0.40 -3.37 0.66
CA ALA A 123 -0.85 -2.01 0.40
C ALA A 123 -1.62 -1.45 1.61
N ALA A 124 -1.42 -2.03 2.79
CA ALA A 124 -2.15 -1.67 3.99
C ALA A 124 -1.83 -0.24 4.44
N ALA A 125 -0.60 0.24 4.21
CA ALA A 125 -0.24 1.63 4.46
C ALA A 125 0.80 2.17 3.46
N TYR A 126 0.42 3.22 2.74
CA TYR A 126 1.31 3.92 1.81
C TYR A 126 0.94 5.39 1.65
N VAL A 127 1.92 6.23 1.38
CA VAL A 127 1.70 7.61 0.92
C VAL A 127 1.73 7.64 -0.60
N LEU A 128 0.75 8.31 -1.18
CA LEU A 128 0.62 8.48 -2.63
C LEU A 128 0.61 9.96 -3.00
N PHE A 129 1.50 10.34 -3.93
CA PHE A 129 1.56 11.69 -4.47
C PHE A 129 0.58 11.83 -5.64
N PRO A 130 0.10 13.05 -5.97
CA PRO A 130 -0.78 13.27 -7.11
C PRO A 130 -0.22 12.75 -8.45
N SER A 131 1.10 12.82 -8.64
CA SER A 131 1.77 12.25 -9.83
C SER A 131 1.68 10.73 -9.86
N GLY A 132 1.91 10.07 -8.72
CA GLY A 132 1.77 8.62 -8.57
C GLY A 132 0.34 8.17 -8.81
N ALA A 133 -0.64 8.88 -8.25
CA ALA A 133 -2.06 8.60 -8.44
C ALA A 133 -2.45 8.61 -9.93
N ARG A 134 -2.02 9.62 -10.69
CA ARG A 134 -2.25 9.69 -12.15
C ARG A 134 -1.65 8.48 -12.88
N ARG A 135 -0.44 8.04 -12.52
CA ARG A 135 0.19 6.84 -13.11
C ARG A 135 -0.58 5.56 -12.78
N LEU A 136 -1.05 5.42 -11.55
CA LEU A 136 -1.84 4.26 -11.11
C LEU A 136 -3.21 4.20 -11.80
N ILE A 137 -3.90 5.33 -11.93
CA ILE A 137 -5.17 5.43 -12.69
C ILE A 137 -4.96 4.95 -14.13
N GLY A 138 -3.94 5.48 -14.83
CA GLY A 138 -3.64 5.05 -16.20
C GLY A 138 -3.20 3.58 -16.31
N ALA A 139 -2.64 2.99 -15.25
CA ALA A 139 -2.39 1.55 -15.20
C ALA A 139 -3.69 0.74 -15.09
N VAL A 140 -4.59 1.16 -14.20
CA VAL A 140 -5.89 0.51 -13.96
C VAL A 140 -6.83 0.64 -15.15
N GLU A 141 -6.81 1.75 -15.88
CA GLU A 141 -7.63 1.92 -17.09
C GLU A 141 -7.25 0.90 -18.18
N ARG A 142 -5.96 0.55 -18.27
CA ARG A 142 -5.48 -0.44 -19.25
C ARG A 142 -5.80 -1.86 -18.85
N ARG A 143 -5.66 -2.22 -17.57
CA ARG A 143 -5.86 -3.59 -17.07
C ARG A 143 -6.32 -3.59 -15.62
N ALA A 144 -7.22 -4.51 -15.30
CA ALA A 144 -7.58 -4.81 -13.92
C ALA A 144 -6.44 -5.52 -13.18
N GLY A 145 -6.45 -5.47 -11.86
CA GLY A 145 -5.55 -6.22 -10.99
C GLY A 145 -5.94 -6.12 -9.53
N LEU A 146 -5.19 -6.77 -8.65
CA LEU A 146 -5.28 -6.50 -7.21
C LEU A 146 -4.66 -5.13 -6.94
N SER A 147 -5.21 -4.36 -5.98
CA SER A 147 -4.75 -3.00 -5.67
C SER A 147 -3.25 -2.96 -5.37
N ASP A 148 -2.77 -3.84 -4.49
CA ASP A 148 -1.35 -4.00 -4.15
C ASP A 148 -0.49 -4.37 -5.37
N ALA A 149 -0.95 -5.33 -6.18
CA ALA A 149 -0.25 -5.78 -7.37
C ALA A 149 -0.19 -4.72 -8.46
N VAL A 150 -1.20 -3.86 -8.57
CA VAL A 150 -1.21 -2.70 -9.48
C VAL A 150 -0.14 -1.70 -9.06
N ILE A 151 -0.06 -1.36 -7.76
CA ILE A 151 0.99 -0.49 -7.23
C ILE A 151 2.37 -1.06 -7.56
N CYS A 152 2.59 -2.35 -7.28
CA CYS A 152 3.86 -3.04 -7.55
C CYS A 152 4.20 -3.11 -9.06
N ALA A 153 3.20 -3.33 -9.91
CA ALA A 153 3.41 -3.61 -11.33
C ALA A 153 3.51 -2.34 -12.19
N THR A 154 3.03 -1.19 -11.71
CA THR A 154 3.00 0.06 -12.49
C THR A 154 4.40 0.51 -12.88
N ARG A 155 4.66 0.60 -14.19
CA ARG A 155 5.96 1.03 -14.72
C ARG A 155 6.12 2.53 -14.58
N GLY A 156 7.35 2.96 -14.28
CA GLY A 156 7.69 4.38 -14.13
C GLY A 156 7.16 5.03 -12.85
N LEU A 157 6.67 4.24 -11.88
CA LEU A 157 6.35 4.73 -10.55
C LEU A 157 7.64 4.90 -9.74
N THR A 158 7.94 6.12 -9.30
CA THR A 158 9.08 6.39 -8.42
C THR A 158 8.72 6.10 -6.98
N SER A 159 8.81 4.80 -6.62
CA SER A 159 8.46 4.27 -5.30
C SER A 159 9.64 4.21 -4.33
N TYR A 160 9.38 4.52 -3.07
CA TYR A 160 10.32 4.34 -1.96
C TYR A 160 9.71 3.46 -0.87
N GLN A 161 10.59 2.87 -0.06
CA GLN A 161 10.25 2.08 1.12
C GLN A 161 10.86 2.78 2.33
N VAL A 162 10.05 2.99 3.37
CA VAL A 162 10.54 3.44 4.69
C VAL A 162 11.25 2.27 5.38
N ASP A 163 12.44 2.51 5.92
CA ASP A 163 13.29 1.52 6.62
C ASP A 163 13.89 2.13 7.90
N PRO A 164 13.35 1.81 9.10
CA PRO A 164 12.40 0.73 9.38
C PRO A 164 10.95 1.02 8.93
N ALA A 165 10.14 -0.02 8.76
CA ALA A 165 8.73 0.13 8.38
C ALA A 165 7.91 0.77 9.52
N MET A 166 7.04 1.72 9.16
CA MET A 166 6.17 2.46 10.08
C MET A 166 4.74 1.92 10.11
N ALA A 167 4.45 0.88 9.33
CA ALA A 167 3.20 0.14 9.39
C ALA A 167 3.43 -1.39 9.31
N ILE A 168 2.50 -2.15 9.88
CA ILE A 168 2.37 -3.60 9.68
C ILE A 168 0.89 -3.93 9.46
N GLN A 169 0.61 -5.06 8.81
CA GLN A 169 -0.74 -5.62 8.81
C GLN A 169 -1.04 -6.28 10.16
N LEU A 170 -2.30 -6.26 10.60
CA LEU A 170 -2.72 -6.86 11.85
C LEU A 170 -2.38 -8.37 11.92
N ASP A 171 -2.35 -9.07 10.78
CA ASP A 171 -1.91 -10.47 10.68
C ASP A 171 -0.43 -10.72 11.03
N GLN A 172 0.40 -9.68 11.10
CA GLN A 172 1.80 -9.77 11.52
C GLN A 172 2.00 -9.57 13.03
N CYS A 173 0.98 -9.10 13.75
CA CYS A 173 1.11 -8.73 15.16
C CYS A 173 1.53 -9.92 16.05
N GLU A 174 0.88 -11.06 15.87
CA GLU A 174 1.17 -12.29 16.64
C GLU A 174 2.63 -12.74 16.46
N GLY A 175 3.13 -12.74 15.21
CA GLY A 175 4.52 -13.09 14.90
C GLY A 175 5.56 -12.10 15.43
N LEU A 176 5.13 -10.92 15.88
CA LEU A 176 5.95 -9.87 16.46
C LEU A 176 5.74 -9.72 17.98
N GLY A 177 4.90 -10.58 18.60
CA GLY A 177 4.58 -10.48 20.03
C GLY A 177 3.74 -9.25 20.40
N ILE A 178 3.01 -8.68 19.44
CA ILE A 178 2.13 -7.52 19.64
C ILE A 178 0.69 -8.02 19.74
N GLU A 179 -0.05 -7.58 20.74
CA GLU A 179 -1.48 -7.86 20.81
C GLU A 179 -2.23 -7.05 19.74
N PRO A 180 -2.97 -7.70 18.83
CA PRO A 180 -3.70 -6.98 17.80
C PRO A 180 -4.85 -6.19 18.43
N PRO A 181 -4.96 -4.87 18.20
CA PRO A 181 -6.04 -4.06 18.78
C PRO A 181 -7.43 -4.44 18.26
N LEU A 182 -7.50 -5.14 17.13
CA LEU A 182 -8.72 -5.58 16.48
C LEU A 182 -8.52 -6.99 15.92
N GLN A 183 -9.53 -7.85 16.08
CA GLN A 183 -9.56 -9.12 15.39
C GLN A 183 -10.10 -8.92 13.98
N THR A 184 -9.24 -9.03 12.97
CA THR A 184 -9.66 -8.97 11.58
C THR A 184 -9.96 -10.38 11.06
N VAL A 185 -11.21 -10.61 10.65
CA VAL A 185 -11.54 -11.80 9.85
C VAL A 185 -11.51 -11.38 8.38
N SER A 186 -10.60 -11.97 7.59
CA SER A 186 -10.48 -11.64 6.18
C SER A 186 -11.80 -11.98 5.45
N ALA A 187 -12.47 -10.97 4.88
CA ALA A 187 -13.69 -11.18 4.10
C ALA A 187 -13.41 -11.99 2.83
N ILE A 188 -12.17 -11.95 2.34
CA ILE A 188 -11.71 -12.67 1.16
C ILE A 188 -11.88 -14.19 1.35
N ASP A 189 -11.56 -14.74 2.52
CA ASP A 189 -11.59 -16.20 2.74
C ASP A 189 -13.00 -16.80 2.69
N ARG A 190 -14.04 -15.97 2.79
CA ARG A 190 -15.45 -16.41 2.72
C ARG A 190 -15.96 -16.58 1.29
N GLU A 191 -15.27 -16.06 0.28
CA GLU A 191 -15.68 -16.21 -1.12
C GLU A 191 -15.25 -17.56 -1.73
N PRO A 192 -16.11 -18.19 -2.54
CA PRO A 192 -15.75 -19.43 -3.24
C PRO A 192 -14.51 -19.21 -4.13
N ARG A 193 -13.67 -20.24 -4.21
CA ARG A 193 -12.40 -20.18 -4.95
C ARG A 193 -12.64 -19.67 -6.38
N ALA A 194 -11.80 -18.71 -6.79
CA ALA A 194 -11.84 -18.16 -8.13
C ALA A 194 -11.79 -19.27 -9.20
N LYS A 195 -12.53 -19.06 -10.30
CA LYS A 195 -12.61 -19.97 -11.45
C LYS A 195 -11.21 -20.35 -11.97
N ARG A 196 -11.10 -21.50 -12.67
CA ARG A 196 -9.85 -21.93 -13.33
C ARG A 196 -9.31 -20.82 -14.26
N LYS A 197 -7.99 -20.69 -14.30
CA LYS A 197 -7.29 -19.71 -15.15
C LYS A 197 -7.46 -20.11 -16.62
N THR A 198 -7.71 -19.14 -17.48
CA THR A 198 -7.65 -19.34 -18.94
C THR A 198 -6.20 -19.36 -19.44
N PHE A 199 -5.97 -19.90 -20.63
CA PHE A 199 -4.64 -19.89 -21.26
C PHE A 199 -4.05 -18.47 -21.38
N ALA A 200 -4.89 -17.50 -21.74
CA ALA A 200 -4.49 -16.10 -21.83
C ALA A 200 -4.04 -15.52 -20.47
N GLN A 201 -4.71 -15.90 -19.37
CA GLN A 201 -4.34 -15.51 -18.01
C GLN A 201 -3.02 -16.16 -17.57
N THR A 202 -2.80 -17.43 -17.91
CA THR A 202 -1.52 -18.13 -17.67
C THR A 202 -0.37 -17.44 -18.40
N ARG A 203 -0.53 -17.12 -19.69
CA ARG A 203 0.47 -16.36 -20.45
C ARG A 203 0.78 -15.00 -19.81
N ARG A 204 -0.25 -14.27 -19.35
CA ARG A 204 -0.06 -13.00 -18.63
C ARG A 204 0.71 -13.17 -17.33
N ARG A 205 0.46 -14.25 -16.58
CA ARG A 205 1.21 -14.55 -15.36
C ARG A 205 2.69 -14.82 -15.66
N ILE A 206 2.98 -15.62 -16.68
CA ILE A 206 4.37 -15.88 -17.12
C ILE A 206 5.05 -14.57 -17.52
N ALA A 207 4.39 -13.74 -18.34
CA ALA A 207 4.91 -12.45 -18.74
C ALA A 207 5.19 -11.52 -17.53
N ALA A 208 4.33 -11.54 -16.51
CA ALA A 208 4.56 -10.79 -15.27
C ALA A 208 5.78 -11.28 -14.50
N GLN A 209 5.99 -12.60 -14.41
CA GLN A 209 7.20 -13.17 -13.79
C GLN A 209 8.47 -12.78 -14.55
N LEU A 210 8.44 -12.84 -15.88
CA LEU A 210 9.56 -12.38 -16.72
C LEU A 210 9.84 -10.89 -16.53
N CYS A 211 8.80 -10.04 -16.46
CA CYS A 211 8.98 -8.61 -16.19
C CYS A 211 9.65 -8.35 -14.83
N MET A 212 9.29 -9.13 -13.80
CA MET A 212 9.95 -9.05 -12.49
C MET A 212 11.42 -9.48 -12.56
N LEU A 213 11.71 -10.55 -13.29
CA LEU A 213 13.10 -10.98 -13.49
C LEU A 213 13.93 -9.90 -14.19
N VAL A 214 13.41 -9.32 -15.28
CA VAL A 214 14.06 -8.23 -16.02
C VAL A 214 14.31 -7.03 -15.11
N ARG A 215 13.34 -6.63 -14.28
CA ARG A 215 13.54 -5.54 -13.30
C ARG A 215 14.68 -5.85 -12.35
N ARG A 216 14.73 -7.07 -11.80
CA ARG A 216 15.79 -7.49 -10.89
C ARG A 216 17.17 -7.45 -11.56
N VAL A 217 17.28 -7.88 -12.81
CA VAL A 217 18.53 -7.79 -13.59
C VAL A 217 18.92 -6.33 -13.87
N ALA A 218 17.96 -5.47 -14.24
CA ALA A 218 18.22 -4.06 -14.56
C ALA A 218 18.70 -3.21 -13.36
N VAL A 219 18.61 -3.73 -12.14
CA VAL A 219 19.09 -3.08 -10.92
C VAL A 219 20.17 -3.89 -10.20
N LEU A 220 20.71 -4.90 -10.89
CA LEU A 220 21.84 -5.68 -10.40
C LEU A 220 23.00 -4.72 -10.07
N GLY A 221 23.70 -4.98 -8.96
CA GLY A 221 24.76 -4.11 -8.45
C GLY A 221 24.28 -3.02 -7.48
N ARG A 222 23.15 -2.34 -7.75
CA ARG A 222 22.64 -1.24 -6.89
C ARG A 222 21.47 -1.61 -5.97
N ALA A 223 20.85 -2.76 -6.18
CA ALA A 223 19.75 -3.26 -5.37
C ALA A 223 20.14 -4.48 -4.51
N GLU A 224 19.39 -4.69 -3.44
CA GLU A 224 19.49 -5.86 -2.57
C GLU A 224 18.11 -6.39 -2.19
N SER A 225 18.04 -7.69 -1.89
CA SER A 225 16.83 -8.34 -1.38
C SER A 225 16.78 -8.19 0.14
N ARG A 226 16.08 -7.17 0.64
CA ARG A 226 16.05 -6.78 2.05
C ARG A 226 14.73 -7.19 2.70
N LEU A 227 14.79 -7.77 3.90
CA LEU A 227 13.63 -7.86 4.77
C LEU A 227 13.55 -6.55 5.54
N ILE A 228 12.50 -5.77 5.33
CA ILE A 228 12.31 -4.51 6.04
C ILE A 228 11.81 -4.84 7.44
N GLN A 229 12.58 -4.40 8.43
CA GLN A 229 12.23 -4.61 9.83
C GLN A 229 11.10 -3.64 10.22
N PRO A 230 10.10 -4.09 10.99
CA PRO A 230 9.18 -3.19 11.67
C PRO A 230 9.94 -2.22 12.58
N SER A 231 9.40 -1.02 12.77
CA SER A 231 9.92 -0.06 13.75
C SER A 231 9.89 -0.66 15.17
N ALA A 232 10.88 -0.34 15.99
CA ALA A 232 10.84 -0.69 17.41
C ALA A 232 9.70 0.05 18.15
N ALA A 233 9.14 1.09 17.55
CA ALA A 233 8.03 1.88 18.10
C ALA A 233 6.66 1.18 17.99
N PHE A 234 6.60 -0.07 17.51
CA PHE A 234 5.41 -0.90 17.64
C PHE A 234 5.36 -1.51 19.05
N GLY A 235 4.36 -1.13 19.86
CA GLY A 235 4.13 -1.72 21.18
C GLY A 235 4.68 -0.94 22.38
N CYS A 236 5.39 0.17 22.18
CA CYS A 236 5.89 0.99 23.30
C CYS A 236 4.77 1.69 24.12
N GLY A 237 3.54 1.75 23.64
CA GLY A 237 2.45 2.52 24.26
C GLY A 237 1.16 1.76 24.61
N PHE A 238 1.19 0.43 24.80
CA PHE A 238 0.03 -0.29 25.36
C PHE A 238 -0.05 -0.27 26.90
N GLN A 239 0.87 0.43 27.56
CA GLN A 239 0.73 0.85 28.96
C GLN A 239 0.43 2.35 28.99
N THR A 240 -0.76 2.74 29.46
CA THR A 240 -1.15 4.15 29.73
C THR A 240 -0.15 4.80 30.70
N PRO A 241 0.16 6.11 30.62
CA PRO A 241 -0.74 7.16 31.11
C PRO A 241 -0.67 8.51 30.37
N GLU A 242 -1.54 9.42 30.81
CA GLU A 242 -1.74 10.83 30.47
C GLU A 242 -0.48 11.62 30.02
N TRP A 243 -0.56 12.36 28.90
CA TRP A 243 0.35 13.49 28.59
C TRP A 243 -0.29 14.48 27.59
N PRO A 244 0.02 15.80 27.65
CA PRO A 244 -0.77 16.83 27.01
C PRO A 244 -0.46 17.02 25.52
N CYS A 245 -1.47 17.60 24.86
CA CYS A 245 -1.54 17.94 23.45
C CYS A 245 -0.49 18.99 23.05
N PRO A 246 0.34 18.75 22.01
CA PRO A 246 1.06 19.80 21.32
C PRO A 246 0.11 20.54 20.38
N THR A 247 0.21 21.86 20.45
CA THR A 247 -0.53 22.88 19.72
C THR A 247 -0.43 22.77 18.19
N GLU A 248 -1.53 23.21 17.57
CA GLU A 248 -1.85 23.35 16.14
C GLU A 248 -0.67 23.38 15.15
N ALA A 249 -0.45 22.24 14.50
CA ALA A 249 -0.01 22.20 13.11
C ALA A 249 -1.09 21.45 12.32
N GLN A 250 -1.76 22.17 11.41
CA GLN A 250 -2.81 21.62 10.53
C GLN A 250 -2.19 20.59 9.55
N ASN A 251 -2.10 19.34 9.99
CA ASN A 251 -1.51 18.25 9.22
C ASN A 251 -2.59 17.56 8.36
N ARG A 252 -2.70 17.97 7.10
CA ARG A 252 -3.69 17.46 6.11
C ARG A 252 -3.29 16.12 5.48
N TRP A 253 -3.02 15.11 6.30
CA TRP A 253 -3.03 13.71 5.85
C TRP A 253 -4.47 13.21 6.01
N LEU A 254 -5.13 12.56 5.04
CA LEU A 254 -5.48 11.13 5.13
C LEU A 254 -6.68 10.80 4.23
N ALA A 255 -6.72 9.54 3.76
CA ALA A 255 -7.94 8.84 3.36
C ALA A 255 -7.86 7.36 3.73
N ALA A 256 -8.81 6.87 4.52
CA ALA A 256 -8.94 5.46 4.90
C ALA A 256 -9.98 4.76 4.01
N VAL A 257 -9.69 3.54 3.56
CA VAL A 257 -10.64 2.68 2.84
C VAL A 257 -11.15 1.64 3.84
N GLN A 258 -12.46 1.60 4.08
CA GLN A 258 -13.09 0.51 4.83
C GLN A 258 -13.49 -0.59 3.86
N SER A 259 -13.05 -1.84 4.05
CA SER A 259 -13.47 -3.01 3.25
C SER A 259 -14.72 -3.71 3.78
#